data_AF-F9ZUN1-F1
#
_entry.id   AF-F9ZUN1-F1
#
_cell.length_a   1.000
_cell.length_b   1.000
_cell.length_c   1.000
_cell.angle_alpha   90.00
_cell.angle_beta   90.00
_cell.angle_gamma   90.00
#
_symmetry.space_group_name_H-M   'P 1'
#
loop_
_entity.id
_entity.type
_entity.pdbx_description
1 polymer ?
#
loop_
_entity_poly.entity_id
_entity_poly.type
_entity_poly.pdbx_seq_one_letter_code
_entity_poly.pdbx_strand_id
1 'polypeptide(L)' 'MAQVLELSIAGASHQLRALHDRGWLHMRNDGKMVYYRLSPDALRQVLQEGRIFLEEGIAS' A
#
# COMPACT_ATOMS: atom_id res chain seq x y z
N MET A 1 -5.84 -1.09 13.52
CA MET A 1 -4.36 -1.24 13.41
C MET A 1 -3.79 0.12 13.04
N ALA A 2 -3.54 0.96 14.03
CA ALA A 2 -2.94 2.29 13.85
C ALA A 2 -1.67 2.39 14.72
N GLN A 3 -0.79 1.38 14.62
CA GLN A 3 0.36 1.26 15.51
C GLN A 3 1.68 0.88 14.82
N VAL A 4 1.81 1.08 13.50
CA VAL A 4 3.06 0.77 12.76
C VAL A 4 3.59 1.94 11.92
N LEU A 5 2.93 3.10 11.94
CA LEU A 5 3.45 4.29 11.27
C LEU A 5 3.25 5.45 12.23
N GLU A 6 4.30 6.22 12.53
CA GLU A 6 4.27 7.49 13.29
C GLU A 6 3.52 8.60 12.51
N LEU A 7 2.42 8.24 11.87
CA LEU A 7 1.57 9.11 11.08
C LEU A 7 0.30 9.31 11.86
N SER A 8 -0.10 10.58 12.01
CA SER A 8 -1.43 10.91 12.53
C SER A 8 -2.49 10.13 11.74
N ILE A 9 -3.61 9.79 12.38
CA ILE A 9 -4.73 9.05 11.75
C ILE A 9 -5.16 9.72 10.41
N ALA A 10 -5.07 11.05 10.34
CA ALA A 10 -5.34 11.82 9.12
C ALA A 10 -4.28 11.61 8.03
N GLY A 11 -3.00 11.64 8.39
CA GLY A 11 -1.89 11.39 7.46
C GLY A 11 -1.92 9.97 6.88
N ALA A 12 -2.18 8.98 7.74
CA ALA A 12 -2.34 7.59 7.31
C ALA A 12 -3.58 7.41 6.41
N SER A 13 -4.72 8.04 6.74
CA SER A 13 -5.93 7.96 5.90
C SER A 13 -5.73 8.57 4.53
N HIS A 14 -5.01 9.70 4.45
CA HIS A 14 -4.69 10.34 3.17
C HIS A 14 -3.82 9.44 2.29
N GLN A 15 -2.77 8.84 2.86
CA GLN A 15 -1.90 7.91 2.14
C GLN A 15 -2.64 6.65 1.68
N LEU A 16 -3.48 6.07 2.53
CA LEU A 16 -4.29 4.90 2.18
C LEU A 16 -5.29 5.21 1.05
N ARG A 17 -5.89 6.40 1.04
CA ARG A 17 -6.74 6.84 -0.06
C ARG A 17 -5.94 7.02 -1.35
N ALA A 18 -4.77 7.67 -1.29
CA ALA A 18 -3.91 7.80 -2.48
C ALA A 18 -3.49 6.44 -3.06
N LEU A 19 -3.23 5.44 -2.22
CA LEU A 19 -2.92 4.07 -2.66
C LEU A 19 -4.15 3.35 -3.25
N HIS A 20 -5.33 3.55 -2.65
CA HIS A 20 -6.59 3.07 -3.22
C HIS A 20 -6.86 3.66 -4.61
N ASP A 21 -6.68 4.98 -4.76
CA ASP A 21 -6.98 5.68 -6.02
C ASP A 21 -6.03 5.26 -7.15
N ARG A 22 -4.84 4.76 -6.80
CA ARG A 22 -3.89 4.13 -7.74
C ARG A 22 -4.21 2.67 -8.05
N GLY A 23 -5.28 2.11 -7.48
CA GLY A 23 -5.68 0.70 -7.66
C GLY A 23 -4.90 -0.30 -6.80
N TRP A 24 -4.07 0.16 -5.87
CA TRP A 24 -3.22 -0.72 -5.06
C TRP A 24 -3.99 -1.33 -3.89
N LEU A 25 -4.99 -0.62 -3.39
CA LEU A 25 -5.82 -1.05 -2.28
C LEU A 25 -7.27 -1.15 -2.72
N HIS A 26 -7.97 -2.18 -2.22
CA HIS A 26 -9.42 -2.22 -2.21
C HIS A 26 -9.92 -1.60 -0.91
N MET A 27 -10.88 -0.68 -1.01
CA MET A 27 -11.51 -0.02 0.12
C MET A 27 -12.89 -0.64 0.36
N ARG A 28 -13.21 -0.93 1.62
CA ARG A 28 -14.55 -1.33 2.06
C ARG A 28 -15.01 -0.42 3.18
N ASN A 29 -16.17 0.20 2.98
CA ASN A 29 -16.86 0.95 4.03
C ASN A 29 -17.78 0.01 4.82
N ASP A 30 -17.70 0.10 6.14
CA ASP A 30 -18.53 -0.66 7.08
C ASP A 30 -18.96 0.29 8.21
N GLY A 31 -20.09 0.97 7.99
CA GLY A 31 -20.59 2.01 8.88
C GLY A 31 -19.57 3.13 9.12
N LYS A 32 -19.08 3.24 10.36
CA LYS A 32 -18.08 4.25 10.76
C LYS A 32 -16.64 3.83 10.47
N MET A 33 -16.42 2.60 10.00
CA MET A 33 -15.09 2.04 9.77
C MET A 33 -14.80 1.91 8.28
N VAL A 34 -13.57 2.22 7.90
CA VAL A 34 -13.05 2.01 6.55
C VAL A 34 -11.92 1.00 6.64
N TYR A 35 -12.02 -0.07 5.87
CA TYR A 35 -11.02 -1.12 5.78
C TYR A 35 -10.35 -1.07 4.43
N TYR A 36 -9.02 -1.20 4.42
CA TYR A 36 -8.23 -1.32 3.21
C TYR A 36 -7.61 -2.72 3.14
N ARG A 37 -7.60 -3.29 1.94
CA ARG A 37 -6.92 -4.56 1.63
C ARG A 37 -6.00 -4.37 0.44
N LEU A 38 -4.76 -4.86 0.53
CA LEU A 38 -3.82 -4.85 -0.58
C LEU A 38 -4.32 -5.72 -1.74
N SER A 39 -4.26 -5.20 -2.96
CA SER A 39 -4.52 -5.98 -4.16
C SER A 39 -3.39 -7.00 -4.37
N PRO A 40 -3.71 -8.30 -4.56
CA PRO A 40 -2.70 -9.31 -4.87
C PRO A 40 -1.87 -8.98 -6.12
N ASP A 41 -2.47 -8.28 -7.09
CA ASP A 41 -1.78 -7.88 -8.32
C ASP A 41 -0.82 -6.72 -8.09
N ALA A 42 -1.22 -5.74 -7.27
CA ALA A 42 -0.33 -4.66 -6.85
C ALA A 42 0.86 -5.19 -6.04
N LEU A 43 0.63 -6.18 -5.17
CA LEU A 43 1.71 -6.85 -4.44
C LEU A 43 2.67 -7.57 -5.40
N ARG A 44 2.14 -8.31 -6.38
CA ARG A 44 2.96 -8.98 -7.41
C ARG A 44 3.81 -7.99 -8.18
N GLN A 45 3.24 -6.86 -8.59
CA GLN A 45 3.96 -5.81 -9.30
C GLN A 45 5.12 -5.25 -8.46
N VAL A 46 4.86 -4.85 -7.21
CA VAL A 46 5.90 -4.31 -6.31
C VAL A 46 7.02 -5.32 -6.05
N LEU A 47 6.68 -6.60 -5.87
CA LEU A 47 7.68 -7.64 -5.66
C LEU A 47 8.52 -7.89 -6.92
N GLN A 48 7.93 -7.81 -8.12
CA GLN A 48 8.65 -7.93 -9.38
C GLN A 48 9.57 -6.75 -9.62
N GLU A 49 9.07 -5.52 -9.46
CA GLU A 49 9.86 -4.29 -9.58
C GLU A 49 10.99 -4.25 -8.55
N GLY A 50 10.72 -4.63 -7.30
CA GLY A 50 11.73 -4.74 -6.25
C GLY A 50 12.79 -5.80 -6.55
N ARG A 51 12.41 -6.94 -7.15
CA ARG A 51 13.37 -7.96 -7.59
C ARG A 51 14.27 -7.43 -8.69
N ILE A 52 13.72 -6.77 -9.71
CA ILE A 52 14.51 -6.15 -10.80
C ILE A 52 15.47 -5.12 -10.22
N PHE A 53 14.99 -4.23 -9.34
CA PHE A 53 15.82 -3.22 -8.69
C PHE A 53 16.99 -3.82 -7.89
N LEU A 54 16.74 -4.91 -7.15
CA LEU A 54 17.79 -5.62 -6.41
C LEU A 54 18.76 -6.34 -7.34
N GLU A 55 18.27 -7.00 -8.40
CA GLU A 55 19.11 -7.69 -9.39
C GLU A 55 20.01 -6.71 -10.14
N GLU A 56 19.49 -5.55 -10.54
CA GLU A 56 20.26 -4.49 -11.21
C GLU A 56 21.21 -3.77 -10.25
N GLY A 57 20.78 -3.51 -9.00
CA GLY A 57 21.59 -2.84 -7.99
C GLY A 57 22.70 -3.70 -7.38
N ILE A 58 22.56 -5.03 -7.39
CA ILE A 58 23.60 -5.98 -6.95
C ILE A 58 24.57 -6.33 -8.09
N ALA A 59 24.15 -6.18 -9.35
CA ALA A 59 24.98 -6.40 -10.53
C ALA A 59 25.84 -5.18 -10.96
N SER A 60 25.77 -4.07 -10.22
CA SER A 60 26.43 -2.80 -10.53
C SER A 60 27.49 -2.37 -9.52
#